data_AF-A0A2T3QED6-F1
#
_entry.id   AF-A0A2T3QED6-F1
#
_cell.length_a   1.000
_cell.length_b   1.000
_cell.length_c   1.000
_cell.angle_alpha   90.00
_cell.angle_beta   90.00
_cell.angle_gamma   90.00
#
_symmetry.space_group_name_H-M   'P 1'
#
loop_
_entity.id
_entity.type
_entity.pdbx_description
1 polymer ?
#
loop_
_entity_poly.entity_id
_entity_poly.type
_entity_poly.pdbx_seq_one_letter_code
_entity_poly.pdbx_strand_id
1 'polypeptide(L)'
;MVCDGIIADMDDDNIRTLVSQVDVPIVGVGSSFNDPNDYPEVPYVATDNQDLLKSAFNHLKDKGIENFAFYGLANNCDKPWAKERELAFKQVVDKLGYKKNIIQGIESSVTNWQYDMNRLADWLQSLPVPTGIIAVTDSRARHLIQACEQNNILVPEQIAIVGIDNEEVVRFLTKIPLSSVEQGCLEMGYQAAKLMHESLLQPELLKKRTSLPRIVVPANKVHERQSSEYVSLNDPFVIQAMHFIKRNACKGIKVEQVLDHIGISRSNLDTRFREERGHSIHHEIHQEKLKYACELLCDINIPIQSVADRSGYPSLQYMYSVFKKDLGYTPKEFRVKESCC
;
A
#
# COMPACT_ATOMS: atom_id res chain seq x y z
N MET A 1 17.68 -25.46 24.14
CA MET A 1 17.92 -25.40 22.68
C MET A 1 19.39 -25.06 22.50
N VAL A 2 20.12 -25.84 21.70
CA VAL A 2 21.53 -25.54 21.36
C VAL A 2 21.49 -24.76 20.05
N CYS A 3 21.43 -23.43 20.13
CA CYS A 3 21.60 -22.54 18.97
C CYS A 3 22.89 -21.73 19.17
N ASP A 4 23.66 -21.55 18.12
CA ASP A 4 24.92 -20.78 18.19
C ASP A 4 24.70 -19.27 18.06
N GLY A 5 23.52 -18.83 17.61
CA GLY A 5 23.13 -17.42 17.50
C GLY A 5 21.65 -17.26 17.17
N ILE A 6 21.10 -16.07 17.45
CA ILE A 6 19.67 -15.77 17.31
C ILE A 6 19.46 -14.50 16.47
N ILE A 7 18.68 -14.61 15.40
CA ILE A 7 18.09 -13.44 14.71
C ILE A 7 16.64 -13.36 15.16
N ALA A 8 16.25 -12.24 15.76
CA ALA A 8 14.95 -12.11 16.41
C ALA A 8 14.27 -10.77 16.08
N ASP A 9 12.93 -10.83 16.01
CA ASP A 9 12.09 -9.65 15.97
C ASP A 9 12.15 -8.92 17.32
N MET A 10 12.69 -7.71 17.30
CA MET A 10 12.88 -6.88 18.48
C MET A 10 11.80 -5.80 18.63
N ASP A 11 10.79 -5.80 17.76
CA ASP A 11 9.59 -4.98 17.94
C ASP A 11 8.58 -5.63 18.91
N ASP A 12 8.79 -6.91 19.27
CA ASP A 12 8.02 -7.63 20.29
C ASP A 12 8.76 -7.62 21.65
N ASP A 13 8.17 -6.96 22.64
CA ASP A 13 8.72 -6.85 24.00
C ASP A 13 8.89 -8.22 24.68
N ASN A 14 8.05 -9.22 24.34
CA ASN A 14 8.18 -10.56 24.89
C ASN A 14 9.46 -11.23 24.37
N ILE A 15 9.74 -11.08 23.07
CA ILE A 15 10.96 -11.60 22.45
C ILE A 15 12.17 -10.88 23.03
N ARG A 16 12.11 -9.55 23.18
CA ARG A 16 13.17 -8.76 23.81
C ARG A 16 13.50 -9.26 25.22
N THR A 17 12.47 -9.59 26.00
CA THR A 17 12.63 -10.10 27.37
C THR A 17 13.21 -11.50 27.39
N LEU A 18 12.77 -12.38 26.48
CA LEU A 18 13.28 -13.77 26.39
C LEU A 18 14.73 -13.82 25.91
N VAL A 19 15.07 -13.00 24.92
CA VAL A 19 16.39 -13.00 24.28
C VAL A 19 17.46 -12.35 25.17
N SER A 20 17.08 -11.43 26.07
CA SER A 20 18.01 -10.85 27.06
C SER A 20 18.54 -11.84 28.10
N GLN A 21 17.91 -13.02 28.21
CA GLN A 21 18.30 -14.08 29.15
C GLN A 21 19.26 -15.13 28.54
N VAL A 22 19.70 -14.92 27.30
CA VAL A 22 20.49 -15.90 26.54
C VAL A 22 21.89 -15.37 26.26
N ASP A 23 22.91 -16.20 26.48
CA ASP A 23 24.34 -15.84 26.31
C ASP A 23 24.88 -16.01 24.88
N VAL A 24 24.02 -16.29 23.90
CA VAL A 24 24.44 -16.49 22.49
C VAL A 24 24.42 -15.17 21.73
N PRO A 25 25.23 -14.98 20.67
CA PRO A 25 25.17 -13.81 19.82
C PRO A 25 23.76 -13.55 19.26
N ILE A 26 23.31 -12.31 19.38
CA ILE A 26 21.96 -11.88 18.98
C ILE A 26 22.09 -10.75 17.96
N VAL A 27 21.29 -10.83 16.90
CA VAL A 27 21.06 -9.72 15.98
C VAL A 27 19.57 -9.43 15.97
N GLY A 28 19.23 -8.19 16.34
CA GLY A 28 17.86 -7.69 16.32
C GLY A 28 17.44 -7.23 14.93
N VAL A 29 16.19 -7.51 14.58
CA VAL A 29 15.53 -6.95 13.40
C VAL A 29 14.25 -6.24 13.85
N GLY A 30 13.95 -5.08 13.27
CA GLY A 30 12.70 -4.39 13.57
C GLY A 30 12.66 -2.95 13.06
N SER A 31 12.06 -2.08 13.87
CA SER A 31 11.78 -0.69 13.58
C SER A 31 12.98 0.26 13.76
N SER A 32 13.10 1.30 12.93
CA SER A 32 13.96 2.43 13.26
C SER A 32 13.30 3.33 14.30
N PHE A 33 14.12 3.85 15.22
CA PHE A 33 13.73 4.85 16.22
C PHE A 33 14.38 6.20 15.93
N ASN A 34 13.66 7.28 16.24
CA ASN A 34 14.16 8.64 16.15
C ASN A 34 15.16 8.98 17.28
N ASP A 35 14.95 8.46 18.50
CA ASP A 35 15.92 8.56 19.59
C ASP A 35 16.94 7.40 19.52
N PRO A 36 18.26 7.68 19.42
CA PRO A 36 19.29 6.64 19.47
C PRO A 36 19.29 5.77 20.74
N ASN A 37 18.68 6.23 21.83
CA ASN A 37 18.60 5.51 23.11
C ASN A 37 17.47 4.46 23.15
N ASP A 38 16.48 4.56 22.26
CA ASP A 38 15.36 3.61 22.23
C ASP A 38 15.75 2.25 21.58
N TYR A 39 16.83 2.25 20.80
CA TYR A 39 17.37 1.04 20.18
C TYR A 39 17.83 0.04 21.25
N PRO A 40 17.58 -1.27 21.06
CA PRO A 40 18.10 -2.29 21.96
C PRO A 40 19.62 -2.36 21.92
N GLU A 41 20.21 -2.85 23.03
CA GLU A 41 21.64 -3.05 23.20
C GLU A 41 22.16 -4.29 22.49
N VAL A 42 21.75 -4.50 21.24
CA VAL A 42 22.23 -5.58 20.36
C VAL A 42 22.57 -5.01 18.96
N PRO A 43 23.44 -5.67 18.17
CA PRO A 43 23.50 -5.44 16.73
C PRO A 43 22.10 -5.40 16.12
N TYR A 44 21.78 -4.36 15.35
CA TYR A 44 20.40 -4.09 14.95
C TYR A 44 20.27 -3.76 13.46
N VAL A 45 19.29 -4.37 12.80
CA VAL A 45 18.88 -4.03 11.44
C VAL A 45 17.46 -3.49 11.48
N ALA A 46 17.32 -2.22 11.15
CA ALA A 46 16.07 -1.48 11.22
C ALA A 46 15.48 -1.21 9.83
N THR A 47 14.17 -1.22 9.70
CA THR A 47 13.48 -0.56 8.57
C THR A 47 13.41 0.94 8.80
N ASP A 48 13.67 1.74 7.77
CA ASP A 48 13.59 3.20 7.84
C ASP A 48 12.14 3.70 7.83
N ASN A 49 11.59 3.99 9.01
CA ASN A 49 10.23 4.52 9.12
C ASN A 49 10.08 5.92 8.50
N GLN A 50 11.13 6.74 8.51
CA GLN A 50 11.08 8.08 7.93
C GLN A 50 11.01 7.99 6.40
N ASP A 51 11.82 7.12 5.81
CA ASP A 51 11.83 6.91 4.36
C ASP A 51 10.55 6.25 3.85
N LEU A 52 10.00 5.27 4.58
CA LEU A 52 8.70 4.66 4.27
C LEU A 52 7.59 5.72 4.18
N LEU A 53 7.48 6.57 5.21
CA LEU A 53 6.44 7.60 5.29
C LEU A 53 6.66 8.69 4.24
N LYS A 54 7.91 9.10 4.04
CA LYS A 54 8.27 10.09 3.01
C LYS A 54 7.96 9.57 1.61
N SER A 55 8.20 8.29 1.32
CA SER A 55 7.87 7.67 0.05
C SER A 55 6.36 7.63 -0.18
N ALA A 56 5.57 7.21 0.83
CA ALA A 56 4.10 7.24 0.76
C ALA A 56 3.55 8.66 0.56
N PHE A 57 4.11 9.64 1.29
CA PHE A 57 3.70 11.03 1.22
C PHE A 57 4.01 11.67 -0.12
N ASN A 58 5.24 11.51 -0.62
CA ASN A 58 5.64 12.03 -1.93
C ASN A 58 4.77 11.42 -3.03
N HIS A 59 4.48 10.12 -2.96
CA HIS A 59 3.59 9.46 -3.92
C HIS A 59 2.21 10.13 -3.99
N LEU A 60 1.57 10.43 -2.85
CA LEU A 60 0.28 11.12 -2.83
C LEU A 60 0.40 12.58 -3.28
N LYS A 61 1.46 13.27 -2.88
CA LYS A 61 1.72 14.66 -3.26
C LYS A 61 1.94 14.81 -4.77
N ASP A 62 2.68 13.89 -5.38
CA ASP A 62 2.98 13.90 -6.82
C ASP A 62 1.71 13.68 -7.67
N LYS A 63 0.65 13.11 -7.08
CA LYS A 63 -0.69 13.00 -7.70
C LYS A 63 -1.52 14.28 -7.60
N GLY A 64 -1.01 15.33 -6.93
CA GLY A 64 -1.70 16.62 -6.77
C GLY A 64 -2.66 16.68 -5.58
N ILE A 65 -2.53 15.76 -4.62
CA ILE A 65 -3.31 15.80 -3.38
C ILE A 65 -2.70 16.84 -2.43
N GLU A 66 -3.55 17.71 -1.86
CA GLU A 66 -3.12 18.79 -0.97
C GLU A 66 -3.49 18.56 0.50
N ASN A 67 -4.47 17.69 0.77
CA ASN A 67 -4.87 17.34 2.12
C ASN A 67 -4.36 15.96 2.48
N PHE A 68 -3.71 15.84 3.63
CA PHE A 68 -3.12 14.59 4.09
C PHE A 68 -3.68 14.20 5.44
N ALA A 69 -3.91 12.90 5.61
CA ALA A 69 -4.30 12.32 6.86
C ALA A 69 -3.49 11.05 7.16
N PHE A 70 -3.37 10.74 8.44
CA PHE A 70 -2.68 9.53 8.90
C PHE A 70 -3.62 8.67 9.73
N TYR A 71 -3.64 7.38 9.40
CA TYR A 71 -4.41 6.38 10.12
C TYR A 71 -3.50 5.46 10.92
N GLY A 72 -3.38 5.76 12.21
CA GLY A 72 -2.52 5.05 13.15
C GLY A 72 -3.20 3.88 13.87
N LEU A 73 -2.44 3.26 14.78
CA LEU A 73 -2.94 2.28 15.73
C LEU A 73 -3.45 2.96 17.01
N ALA A 74 -4.16 2.19 17.84
CA ALA A 74 -4.62 2.68 19.14
C ALA A 74 -3.44 2.95 20.07
N ASN A 75 -3.56 3.96 20.93
CA ASN A 75 -2.52 4.31 21.92
C ASN A 75 -2.18 3.19 22.91
N ASN A 76 -3.11 2.25 23.11
CA ASN A 76 -2.92 1.10 24.00
C ASN A 76 -2.14 -0.04 23.31
N CYS A 77 -1.83 0.08 22.03
CA CYS A 77 -1.02 -0.89 21.31
C CYS A 77 0.45 -0.55 21.54
N ASP A 78 1.16 -1.39 22.29
CA ASP A 78 2.60 -1.26 22.59
C ASP A 78 3.47 -1.67 21.39
N LYS A 79 3.20 -1.08 20.23
CA LYS A 79 4.01 -1.28 19.02
C LYS A 79 4.84 -0.03 18.74
N PRO A 80 6.16 -0.06 18.97
CA PRO A 80 6.98 1.15 18.86
C PRO A 80 7.00 1.75 17.44
N TRP A 81 7.01 0.89 16.41
CA TRP A 81 6.96 1.34 15.01
C TRP A 81 5.72 2.19 14.69
N ALA A 82 4.59 1.96 15.34
CA ALA A 82 3.38 2.73 15.08
C ALA A 82 3.54 4.20 15.52
N LYS A 83 4.19 4.41 16.68
CA LYS A 83 4.50 5.72 17.22
C LYS A 83 5.56 6.43 16.36
N GLU A 84 6.61 5.71 15.95
CA GLU A 84 7.66 6.23 15.07
C GLU A 84 7.12 6.68 13.71
N ARG A 85 6.23 5.87 13.10
CA ARG A 85 5.56 6.23 11.83
C ARG A 85 4.64 7.44 12.00
N GLU A 86 3.93 7.56 13.12
CA GLU A 86 3.11 8.74 13.41
C GLU A 86 3.97 10.01 13.58
N LEU A 87 5.12 9.89 14.26
CA LEU A 87 6.09 10.98 14.42
C LEU A 87 6.70 11.38 13.07
N ALA A 88 7.08 10.42 12.23
CA ALA A 88 7.58 10.66 10.88
C ALA A 88 6.54 11.43 10.03
N PHE A 89 5.27 11.01 10.08
CA PHE A 89 4.20 11.74 9.39
C PHE A 89 4.06 13.18 9.88
N LYS A 90 4.06 13.40 11.22
CA LYS A 90 3.99 14.76 11.80
C LYS A 90 5.13 15.64 11.29
N GLN A 91 6.35 15.12 11.28
CA GLN A 91 7.54 15.85 10.82
C GLN A 91 7.47 16.21 9.32
N VAL A 92 7.01 15.28 8.47
CA VAL A 92 6.85 15.52 7.03
C VAL A 92 5.80 16.59 6.75
N VAL A 93 4.65 16.52 7.43
CA VAL A 93 3.55 17.49 7.30
C VAL A 93 3.94 18.87 7.82
N ASP A 94 4.60 18.94 8.98
CA ASP A 94 5.10 20.19 9.57
C ASP A 94 6.08 20.91 8.68
N LYS A 95 7.02 20.17 8.09
CA LYS A 95 8.05 20.72 7.20
C LYS A 95 7.47 21.38 5.96
N LEU A 96 6.29 20.94 5.52
CA LEU A 96 5.65 21.40 4.28
C LEU A 96 4.46 22.35 4.53
N GLY A 97 4.09 22.60 5.80
CA GLY A 97 3.05 23.56 6.17
C GLY A 97 1.61 23.09 5.92
N TYR A 98 1.36 21.78 5.80
CA TYR A 98 0.01 21.25 5.62
C TYR A 98 -0.74 21.11 6.95
N LYS A 99 -2.08 21.13 6.91
CA LYS A 99 -2.92 20.90 8.10
C LYS A 99 -2.83 19.44 8.55
N LYS A 100 -2.64 19.23 9.85
CA LYS A 100 -2.54 17.89 10.45
C LYS A 100 -3.93 17.31 10.69
N ASN A 101 -4.26 16.24 9.99
CA ASN A 101 -5.42 15.39 10.31
C ASN A 101 -4.93 14.00 10.70
N ILE A 102 -4.77 13.75 11.99
CA ILE A 102 -4.33 12.45 12.50
C ILE A 102 -5.48 11.84 13.27
N ILE A 103 -5.84 10.61 12.91
CA ILE A 103 -6.70 9.78 13.76
C ILE A 103 -5.96 8.52 14.15
N GLN A 104 -6.03 8.23 15.44
CA GLN A 104 -5.60 6.96 16.00
C GLN A 104 -6.78 6.01 15.99
N GLY A 105 -6.55 4.81 15.46
CA GLY A 105 -7.53 3.73 15.48
C GLY A 105 -7.96 3.32 16.89
N ILE A 106 -9.04 2.55 17.00
CA ILE A 106 -9.33 1.76 18.20
C ILE A 106 -8.79 0.35 17.98
N GLU A 107 -8.43 -0.33 19.06
CA GLU A 107 -8.14 -1.76 19.01
C GLU A 107 -9.42 -2.51 18.62
N SER A 108 -9.37 -3.17 17.47
CA SER A 108 -10.54 -3.79 16.86
C SER A 108 -10.85 -5.12 17.55
N SER A 109 -11.71 -5.08 18.58
CA SER A 109 -12.36 -6.28 19.14
C SER A 109 -13.67 -6.57 18.42
N VAL A 110 -14.07 -7.84 18.37
CA VAL A 110 -15.37 -8.31 17.83
C VAL A 110 -16.54 -7.55 18.45
N THR A 111 -16.44 -7.17 19.72
CA THR A 111 -17.51 -6.46 20.45
C THR A 111 -17.67 -5.00 20.05
N ASN A 112 -16.60 -4.37 19.57
CA ASN A 112 -16.55 -2.93 19.32
C ASN A 112 -16.46 -2.59 17.82
N TRP A 113 -16.49 -3.60 16.95
CA TRP A 113 -16.27 -3.43 15.53
C TRP A 113 -17.27 -2.45 14.87
N GLN A 114 -18.57 -2.56 15.20
CA GLN A 114 -19.58 -1.65 14.64
C GLN A 114 -19.35 -0.20 15.09
N TYR A 115 -18.94 0.00 16.34
CA TYR A 115 -18.63 1.33 16.87
C TYR A 115 -17.38 1.92 16.21
N ASP A 116 -16.33 1.12 16.05
CA ASP A 116 -15.09 1.52 15.37
C ASP A 116 -15.36 1.87 13.88
N MET A 117 -16.21 1.09 13.21
CA MET A 117 -16.69 1.40 11.84
C MET A 117 -17.43 2.73 11.74
N ASN A 118 -18.37 2.99 12.64
CA ASN A 118 -19.15 4.23 12.61
C ASN A 118 -18.24 5.44 12.90
N ARG A 119 -17.34 5.35 13.88
CA ARG A 119 -16.37 6.41 14.18
C ARG A 119 -15.43 6.67 13.01
N LEU A 120 -14.99 5.60 12.34
CA LEU A 120 -14.14 5.72 11.16
C LEU A 120 -14.89 6.41 10.01
N ALA A 121 -16.16 6.06 9.80
CA ALA A 121 -17.03 6.71 8.83
C ALA A 121 -17.21 8.21 9.10
N ASP A 122 -17.52 8.59 10.34
CA ASP A 122 -17.67 9.98 10.76
C ASP A 122 -16.38 10.78 10.49
N TRP A 123 -15.23 10.17 10.80
CA TRP A 123 -13.94 10.79 10.51
C TRP A 123 -13.69 10.95 9.02
N LEU A 124 -13.90 9.89 8.22
CA LEU A 124 -13.72 9.95 6.77
C LEU A 124 -14.61 11.02 6.12
N GLN A 125 -15.84 11.19 6.60
CA GLN A 125 -16.76 12.23 6.12
C GLN A 125 -16.37 13.64 6.56
N SER A 126 -15.65 13.77 7.68
CA SER A 126 -15.16 15.08 8.18
C SER A 126 -13.95 15.61 7.40
N LEU A 127 -13.27 14.76 6.62
CA LEU A 127 -12.07 15.13 5.88
C LEU A 127 -12.43 15.97 4.64
N PRO A 128 -11.59 16.96 4.27
CA PRO A 128 -11.76 17.70 3.03
C PRO A 128 -11.55 16.80 1.82
N VAL A 129 -12.30 17.02 0.75
CA VAL A 129 -12.15 16.28 -0.52
C VAL A 129 -11.31 17.12 -1.50
N PRO A 130 -10.26 16.57 -2.13
CA PRO A 130 -9.67 15.24 -1.93
C PRO A 130 -8.71 15.17 -0.73
N THR A 131 -8.63 14.02 -0.06
CA THR A 131 -7.62 13.73 0.99
C THR A 131 -6.87 12.43 0.71
N GLY A 132 -5.55 12.46 0.88
CA GLY A 132 -4.67 11.29 0.86
C GLY A 132 -4.43 10.77 2.27
N ILE A 133 -4.80 9.52 2.52
CA ILE A 133 -4.63 8.84 3.80
C ILE A 133 -3.46 7.86 3.70
N ILE A 134 -2.49 8.01 4.61
CA ILE A 134 -1.44 7.03 4.82
C ILE A 134 -1.81 6.19 6.03
N ALA A 135 -1.96 4.89 5.84
CA ALA A 135 -2.21 3.95 6.92
C ALA A 135 -0.89 3.38 7.44
N VAL A 136 -0.82 3.14 8.75
CA VAL A 136 0.38 2.60 9.39
C VAL A 136 0.74 1.19 8.92
N THR A 137 -0.24 0.40 8.46
CA THR A 137 -0.07 -0.94 7.86
C THR A 137 -1.13 -1.20 6.79
N ASP A 138 -0.90 -2.18 5.94
CA ASP A 138 -1.86 -2.65 4.92
C ASP A 138 -3.17 -3.17 5.55
N SER A 139 -3.09 -3.81 6.70
CA SER A 139 -4.28 -4.25 7.45
C SER A 139 -5.16 -3.08 7.91
N ARG A 140 -4.57 -1.94 8.29
CA ARG A 140 -5.29 -0.70 8.61
C ARG A 140 -5.80 0.01 7.35
N ALA A 141 -5.05 -0.03 6.26
CA ALA A 141 -5.52 0.49 4.98
C ALA A 141 -6.75 -0.29 4.46
N ARG A 142 -6.74 -1.61 4.62
CA ARG A 142 -7.90 -2.48 4.32
C ARG A 142 -9.14 -2.07 5.12
N HIS A 143 -8.95 -1.74 6.39
CA HIS A 143 -10.03 -1.29 7.27
C HIS A 143 -10.65 0.03 6.76
N LEU A 144 -9.82 0.96 6.27
CA LEU A 144 -10.29 2.20 5.63
C LEU A 144 -11.08 1.92 4.35
N ILE A 145 -10.55 1.06 3.46
CA ILE A 145 -11.24 0.68 2.22
C ILE A 145 -12.64 0.12 2.55
N GLN A 146 -12.74 -0.76 3.54
CA GLN A 146 -14.03 -1.33 3.95
C GLN A 146 -15.02 -0.27 4.46
N ALA A 147 -14.54 0.69 5.26
CA ALA A 147 -15.38 1.79 5.74
C ALA A 147 -15.82 2.74 4.60
N CYS A 148 -14.93 3.02 3.64
CA CYS A 148 -15.28 3.79 2.44
C CYS A 148 -16.37 3.08 1.64
N GLU A 149 -16.26 1.76 1.44
CA GLU A 149 -17.27 1.00 0.71
C GLU A 149 -18.65 1.00 1.39
N GLN A 150 -18.70 0.87 2.71
CA GLN A 150 -19.96 0.89 3.45
C GLN A 150 -20.66 2.25 3.41
N ASN A 151 -19.90 3.34 3.25
CA ASN A 151 -20.40 4.71 3.25
C ASN A 151 -20.46 5.34 1.85
N ASN A 152 -20.28 4.55 0.78
CA ASN A 152 -20.23 5.01 -0.61
C ASN A 152 -19.22 6.15 -0.85
N ILE A 153 -18.11 6.16 -0.13
CA ILE A 153 -17.00 7.09 -0.34
C ILE A 153 -16.15 6.59 -1.50
N LEU A 154 -15.91 7.46 -2.48
CA LEU A 154 -15.20 7.10 -3.70
C LEU A 154 -13.69 7.06 -3.44
N VAL A 155 -13.07 5.92 -3.73
CA VAL A 155 -11.63 5.68 -3.64
C VAL A 155 -11.14 5.32 -5.04
N PRO A 156 -10.14 6.03 -5.60
CA PRO A 156 -9.32 7.10 -4.99
C PRO A 156 -9.89 8.52 -5.12
N GLU A 157 -11.05 8.72 -5.78
CA GLU A 157 -11.48 10.05 -6.25
C GLU A 157 -11.78 11.06 -5.13
N GLN A 158 -12.32 10.61 -4.00
CA GLN A 158 -12.52 11.46 -2.81
C GLN A 158 -11.42 11.24 -1.78
N ILE A 159 -11.07 9.98 -1.55
CA ILE A 159 -10.07 9.57 -0.58
C ILE A 159 -9.09 8.62 -1.25
N ALA A 160 -7.84 9.04 -1.36
CA ALA A 160 -6.75 8.16 -1.79
C ALA A 160 -6.15 7.48 -0.57
N ILE A 161 -5.84 6.19 -0.66
CA ILE A 161 -5.35 5.37 0.46
C ILE A 161 -4.04 4.70 0.04
N VAL A 162 -3.02 4.84 0.89
CA VAL A 162 -1.72 4.15 0.77
C VAL A 162 -1.43 3.42 2.06
N GLY A 163 -1.14 2.13 1.95
CA GLY A 163 -0.64 1.29 3.04
C GLY A 163 0.88 1.23 3.10
N ILE A 164 1.36 0.46 4.06
CA ILE A 164 2.77 0.12 4.27
C ILE A 164 2.76 -1.38 4.56
N ASP A 165 3.68 -2.13 3.96
CA ASP A 165 3.99 -3.57 4.13
C ASP A 165 3.96 -4.35 2.80
N ASN A 166 3.18 -3.91 1.81
CA ASN A 166 2.91 -4.58 0.53
C ASN A 166 2.52 -6.06 0.71
N GLU A 167 1.57 -6.32 1.59
CA GLU A 167 1.13 -7.66 1.95
C GLU A 167 0.30 -8.28 0.81
N GLU A 168 0.83 -9.35 0.18
CA GLU A 168 0.20 -9.98 -0.98
C GLU A 168 -1.23 -10.47 -0.70
N VAL A 169 -1.50 -10.96 0.52
CA VAL A 169 -2.81 -11.49 0.90
C VAL A 169 -3.86 -10.39 0.90
N VAL A 170 -3.52 -9.18 1.38
CA VAL A 170 -4.45 -8.04 1.43
C VAL A 170 -4.87 -7.61 0.02
N ARG A 171 -4.00 -7.76 -0.98
CA ARG A 171 -4.28 -7.43 -2.39
C ARG A 171 -5.50 -8.16 -2.94
N PHE A 172 -5.77 -9.40 -2.51
CA PHE A 172 -6.84 -10.23 -3.06
C PHE A 172 -8.13 -10.21 -2.22
N LEU A 173 -8.09 -9.65 -1.01
CA LEU A 173 -9.23 -9.63 -0.08
C LEU A 173 -10.08 -8.36 -0.20
N THR A 174 -9.64 -7.36 -0.95
CA THR A 174 -10.38 -6.11 -1.20
C THR A 174 -10.83 -6.01 -2.65
N LYS A 175 -11.98 -5.35 -2.88
CA LYS A 175 -12.45 -5.04 -4.24
C LYS A 175 -11.62 -3.95 -4.91
N ILE A 176 -10.99 -3.09 -4.10
CA ILE A 176 -10.10 -2.01 -4.54
C ILE A 176 -8.67 -2.44 -4.21
N PRO A 177 -7.83 -2.71 -5.21
CA PRO A 177 -6.42 -3.03 -5.01
C PRO A 177 -5.70 -1.92 -4.23
N LEU A 178 -5.06 -2.29 -3.13
CA LEU A 178 -4.41 -1.37 -2.20
C LEU A 178 -2.99 -1.02 -2.66
N SER A 179 -2.71 0.27 -2.85
CA SER A 179 -1.36 0.80 -3.00
C SER A 179 -0.60 0.70 -1.69
N SER A 180 0.66 0.27 -1.75
CA SER A 180 1.45 0.08 -0.53
C SER A 180 2.94 0.32 -0.75
N VAL A 181 3.63 0.76 0.30
CA VAL A 181 5.09 0.89 0.30
C VAL A 181 5.72 -0.45 0.68
N GLU A 182 6.58 -0.96 -0.19
CA GLU A 182 7.35 -2.17 0.07
C GLU A 182 8.56 -1.84 0.95
N GLN A 183 8.66 -2.54 2.07
CA GLN A 183 9.82 -2.51 2.95
C GLN A 183 10.97 -3.32 2.38
N GLY A 184 12.20 -2.96 2.74
CA GLY A 184 13.40 -3.72 2.41
C GLY A 184 13.55 -5.03 3.19
N CYS A 185 12.48 -5.81 3.41
CA CYS A 185 12.49 -6.98 4.29
C CYS A 185 13.57 -8.02 3.92
N LEU A 186 13.75 -8.28 2.63
CA LEU A 186 14.77 -9.22 2.14
C LEU A 186 16.19 -8.71 2.40
N GLU A 187 16.42 -7.43 2.15
CA GLU A 187 17.70 -6.76 2.44
C GLU A 187 17.97 -6.74 3.96
N MET A 188 16.95 -6.47 4.77
CA MET A 188 17.05 -6.53 6.24
C MET A 188 17.48 -7.92 6.71
N GLY A 189 16.85 -8.98 6.20
CA GLY A 189 17.22 -10.36 6.51
C GLY A 189 18.66 -10.70 6.07
N TYR A 190 19.06 -10.24 4.89
CA TYR A 190 20.43 -10.44 4.37
C TYR A 190 21.47 -9.73 5.25
N GLN A 191 21.24 -8.47 5.60
CA GLN A 191 22.13 -7.71 6.49
C GLN A 191 22.17 -8.31 7.90
N ALA A 192 21.03 -8.80 8.41
CA ALA A 192 20.98 -9.46 9.72
C ALA A 192 21.80 -10.76 9.73
N ALA A 193 21.69 -11.59 8.69
CA ALA A 193 22.48 -12.80 8.55
C ALA A 193 23.99 -12.49 8.40
N LYS A 194 24.33 -11.43 7.66
CA LYS A 194 25.72 -10.97 7.53
C LYS A 194 26.30 -10.51 8.87
N LEU A 195 25.56 -9.70 9.62
CA LEU A 195 25.96 -9.26 10.96
C LEU A 195 26.08 -10.44 11.93
N MET A 196 25.19 -11.43 11.84
CA MET A 196 25.26 -12.63 12.66
C MET A 196 26.54 -13.42 12.36
N HIS A 197 26.87 -13.59 11.07
CA HIS A 197 28.09 -14.26 10.65
C HIS A 197 29.35 -13.55 11.18
N GLU A 198 29.39 -12.22 11.10
CA GLU A 198 30.47 -11.40 11.68
C GLU A 198 30.56 -11.58 13.20
N SER A 199 29.41 -11.66 13.88
CA SER A 199 29.31 -11.83 15.34
C SER A 199 29.84 -13.18 15.82
N LEU A 200 29.61 -14.25 15.05
CA LEU A 200 30.09 -15.60 15.36
C LEU A 200 31.59 -15.76 15.14
N LEU A 201 32.13 -15.17 14.07
CA LEU A 201 33.54 -15.33 13.71
C LEU A 201 34.47 -14.40 14.50
N GLN A 202 34.03 -13.19 14.86
CA GLN A 202 34.88 -12.15 15.40
C GLN A 202 34.26 -11.45 16.63
N PRO A 203 33.96 -12.18 17.72
CA PRO A 203 33.28 -11.63 18.90
C PRO A 203 34.07 -10.49 19.58
N GLU A 204 35.41 -10.52 19.49
CA GLU A 204 36.29 -9.49 20.06
C GLU A 204 36.21 -8.14 19.33
N LEU A 205 35.77 -8.11 18.07
CA LEU A 205 35.59 -6.85 17.35
C LEU A 205 34.32 -6.13 17.77
N LEU A 206 33.25 -6.86 18.12
CA LEU A 206 32.03 -6.25 18.64
C LEU A 206 32.25 -5.64 20.02
N LYS A 207 33.00 -6.34 20.90
CA LYS A 207 33.36 -5.82 22.23
C LYS A 207 34.26 -4.58 22.18
N LYS A 208 35.06 -4.42 21.12
CA LYS A 208 35.96 -3.27 20.93
C LYS A 208 35.27 -2.06 20.28
N ARG A 209 34.08 -2.22 19.72
CA ARG A 209 33.35 -1.08 19.14
C ARG A 209 32.80 -0.20 20.24
N THR A 210 32.97 1.11 20.07
CA THR A 210 32.37 2.13 20.94
C THR A 210 30.85 2.17 20.84
N SER A 211 30.29 1.65 19.73
CA SER A 211 28.85 1.52 19.49
C SER A 211 28.52 0.26 18.69
N LEU A 212 27.38 -0.35 19.00
CA LEU A 212 26.89 -1.54 18.29
C LEU A 212 26.50 -1.18 16.84
N PRO A 213 26.73 -2.09 15.87
CA PRO A 213 26.35 -1.83 14.49
C PRO A 213 24.83 -1.68 14.37
N ARG A 214 24.40 -0.59 13.74
CA ARG A 214 23.01 -0.29 13.42
C ARG A 214 22.94 -0.04 11.92
N ILE A 215 22.20 -0.89 11.20
CA ILE A 215 21.98 -0.76 9.77
C ILE A 215 20.52 -0.38 9.58
N VAL A 216 20.27 0.76 8.95
CA VAL A 216 18.93 1.21 8.59
C VAL A 216 18.73 0.96 7.11
N VAL A 217 17.70 0.16 6.77
CA VAL A 217 17.37 -0.22 5.41
C VAL A 217 16.21 0.66 4.91
N PRO A 218 16.37 1.37 3.78
CA PRO A 218 15.33 2.23 3.23
C PRO A 218 14.18 1.43 2.62
N ALA A 219 13.12 2.13 2.21
CA ALA A 219 12.03 1.54 1.46
C ALA A 219 12.51 1.09 0.06
N ASN A 220 11.93 0.01 -0.47
CA ASN A 220 12.24 -0.46 -1.82
C ASN A 220 11.56 0.42 -2.87
N LYS A 221 10.23 0.38 -2.90
CA LYS A 221 9.39 1.15 -3.84
C LYS A 221 7.96 1.24 -3.36
N VAL A 222 7.23 2.22 -3.91
CA VAL A 222 5.78 2.30 -3.77
C VAL A 222 5.12 1.50 -4.89
N HIS A 223 4.31 0.51 -4.51
CA HIS A 223 3.47 -0.23 -5.45
C HIS A 223 2.17 0.53 -5.64
N GLU A 224 2.10 1.32 -6.71
CA GLU A 224 0.88 2.03 -7.08
C GLU A 224 -0.20 1.04 -7.55
N ARG A 225 -1.38 1.16 -6.96
CA ARG A 225 -2.60 0.45 -7.34
C ARG A 225 -3.80 1.41 -7.31
N GLN A 226 -4.99 0.86 -7.53
CA GLN A 226 -6.22 1.64 -7.66
C GLN A 226 -6.49 2.57 -6.47
N SER A 227 -6.15 2.17 -5.24
CA SER A 227 -6.48 2.98 -4.06
C SER A 227 -5.78 4.34 -3.98
N SER A 228 -4.70 4.56 -4.75
CA SER A 228 -3.99 5.84 -4.81
C SER A 228 -3.87 6.41 -6.22
N GLU A 229 -4.55 5.83 -7.20
CA GLU A 229 -4.52 6.29 -8.60
C GLU A 229 -5.44 7.49 -8.77
N TYR A 230 -5.17 8.53 -7.98
CA TYR A 230 -5.91 9.78 -8.03
C TYR A 230 -5.53 10.53 -9.30
N VAL A 231 -6.56 10.97 -10.00
CA VAL A 231 -6.45 11.90 -11.12
C VAL A 231 -7.25 13.12 -10.71
N SER A 232 -6.69 14.32 -10.92
CA SER A 232 -7.39 15.56 -10.64
C SER A 232 -8.56 15.73 -11.61
N LEU A 233 -9.73 15.24 -11.19
CA LEU A 233 -11.00 15.36 -11.87
C LEU A 233 -11.84 16.38 -11.10
N ASN A 234 -12.44 17.31 -11.81
CA ASN A 234 -13.32 18.35 -11.31
C ASN A 234 -14.79 18.03 -11.59
N ASP A 235 -15.09 17.31 -12.68
CA ASP A 235 -16.47 17.06 -13.08
C ASP A 235 -17.11 15.93 -12.26
N PRO A 236 -18.20 16.19 -11.49
CA PRO A 236 -18.83 15.16 -10.66
C PRO A 236 -19.33 13.95 -11.44
N PHE A 237 -19.76 14.14 -12.68
CA PHE A 237 -20.31 13.05 -13.50
C PHE A 237 -19.20 12.21 -14.12
N VAL A 238 -18.06 12.82 -14.44
CA VAL A 238 -16.86 12.08 -14.90
C VAL A 238 -16.24 11.32 -13.73
N ILE A 239 -16.18 11.92 -12.53
CA ILE A 239 -15.75 11.24 -11.30
C ILE A 239 -16.60 9.99 -11.05
N GLN A 240 -17.93 10.12 -11.11
CA GLN A 240 -18.84 8.97 -10.95
C GLN A 240 -18.68 7.94 -12.08
N ALA A 241 -18.50 8.38 -13.33
CA ALA A 241 -18.24 7.50 -14.46
C ALA A 241 -16.97 6.69 -14.26
N MET A 242 -15.86 7.34 -13.93
CA MET A 242 -14.57 6.72 -13.67
C MET A 242 -14.67 5.69 -12.56
N HIS A 243 -15.31 6.07 -11.44
CA HIS A 243 -15.51 5.16 -10.32
C HIS A 243 -16.31 3.91 -10.73
N PHE A 244 -17.40 4.09 -11.47
CA PHE A 244 -18.21 2.98 -11.97
C PHE A 244 -17.42 2.08 -12.93
N ILE A 245 -16.64 2.67 -13.85
CA ILE A 245 -15.82 1.95 -14.82
C ILE A 245 -14.76 1.13 -14.09
N LYS A 246 -13.96 1.73 -13.20
CA LYS A 246 -12.90 1.01 -12.47
C LYS A 246 -13.42 -0.20 -11.69
N ARG A 247 -14.63 -0.13 -11.12
CA ARG A 247 -15.24 -1.24 -10.36
C ARG A 247 -15.89 -2.33 -11.21
N ASN A 248 -16.23 -2.03 -12.46
CA ASN A 248 -17.07 -2.90 -13.27
C ASN A 248 -16.50 -3.23 -14.66
N ALA A 249 -15.37 -2.63 -15.07
CA ALA A 249 -14.76 -2.84 -16.39
C ALA A 249 -14.59 -4.33 -16.71
N CYS A 250 -14.03 -5.11 -15.77
CA CYS A 250 -13.77 -6.54 -15.93
C CYS A 250 -15.04 -7.41 -15.94
N LYS A 251 -16.22 -6.85 -15.65
CA LYS A 251 -17.52 -7.55 -15.72
C LYS A 251 -18.15 -7.50 -17.12
N GLY A 252 -17.42 -6.98 -18.11
CA GLY A 252 -17.92 -6.89 -19.47
C GLY A 252 -18.94 -5.77 -19.68
N ILE A 253 -18.85 -4.69 -18.91
CA ILE A 253 -19.78 -3.56 -19.04
C ILE A 253 -19.71 -2.89 -20.41
N LYS A 254 -20.83 -2.30 -20.83
CA LYS A 254 -20.96 -1.43 -22.00
C LYS A 254 -21.15 0.03 -21.59
N VAL A 255 -20.95 0.94 -22.55
CA VAL A 255 -21.11 2.39 -22.34
C VAL A 255 -22.54 2.72 -21.88
N GLU A 256 -23.55 2.00 -22.36
CA GLU A 256 -24.94 2.16 -21.92
C GLU A 256 -25.11 1.99 -20.41
N GLN A 257 -24.43 1.01 -19.81
CA GLN A 257 -24.52 0.76 -18.36
C GLN A 257 -23.87 1.86 -17.53
N VAL A 258 -22.85 2.53 -18.07
CA VAL A 258 -22.24 3.72 -17.45
C VAL A 258 -23.24 4.88 -17.46
N LEU A 259 -23.92 5.09 -18.59
CA LEU A 259 -24.93 6.14 -18.75
C LEU A 259 -26.14 5.91 -17.83
N ASP A 260 -26.63 4.68 -17.76
CA ASP A 260 -27.76 4.30 -16.90
C ASP A 260 -27.43 4.51 -15.42
N HIS A 261 -26.19 4.26 -15.01
CA HIS A 261 -25.74 4.48 -13.64
C HIS A 261 -25.69 5.96 -13.26
N ILE A 262 -25.27 6.82 -14.20
CA ILE A 262 -25.06 8.25 -13.96
C ILE A 262 -26.35 9.05 -14.16
N GLY A 263 -27.23 8.61 -15.07
CA GLY A 263 -28.53 9.24 -15.32
C GLY A 263 -28.49 10.45 -16.25
N ILE A 264 -27.50 10.56 -17.16
CA ILE A 264 -27.42 11.63 -18.17
C ILE A 264 -27.30 11.10 -19.60
N SER A 265 -27.58 11.96 -20.58
CA SER A 265 -27.53 11.58 -22.00
C SER A 265 -26.10 11.27 -22.48
N ARG A 266 -25.99 10.35 -23.46
CA ARG A 266 -24.71 9.95 -24.06
C ARG A 266 -23.87 11.13 -24.53
N SER A 267 -24.46 12.02 -25.33
CA SER A 267 -23.74 13.16 -25.89
C SER A 267 -23.20 14.10 -24.81
N ASN A 268 -23.94 14.27 -23.71
CA ASN A 268 -23.52 15.11 -22.59
C ASN A 268 -22.31 14.47 -21.87
N LEU A 269 -22.43 13.19 -21.48
CA LEU A 269 -21.34 12.52 -20.77
C LEU A 269 -20.09 12.37 -21.64
N ASP A 270 -20.22 11.95 -22.91
CA ASP A 270 -19.06 11.77 -23.80
C ASP A 270 -18.29 13.09 -24.03
N THR A 271 -19.01 14.22 -24.13
CA THR A 271 -18.38 15.53 -24.29
C THR A 271 -17.57 15.88 -23.05
N ARG A 272 -18.18 15.82 -21.87
CA ARG A 272 -17.52 16.14 -20.60
C ARG A 272 -16.36 15.19 -20.29
N PHE A 273 -16.55 13.90 -20.55
CA PHE A 273 -15.52 12.89 -20.37
C PHE A 273 -14.33 13.14 -21.30
N ARG A 274 -14.55 13.54 -22.56
CA ARG A 274 -13.46 13.90 -23.49
C ARG A 274 -12.77 15.19 -23.11
N GLU A 275 -13.49 16.21 -22.66
CA GLU A 275 -12.92 17.47 -22.21
C GLU A 275 -11.97 17.26 -21.03
N GLU A 276 -12.30 16.34 -20.13
CA GLU A 276 -11.52 16.11 -18.92
C GLU A 276 -10.45 15.01 -19.07
N ARG A 277 -10.75 13.91 -19.79
CA ARG A 277 -9.85 12.75 -19.94
C ARG A 277 -9.08 12.75 -21.25
N GLY A 278 -9.49 13.52 -22.25
CA GLY A 278 -8.90 13.53 -23.59
C GLY A 278 -9.28 12.33 -24.48
N HIS A 279 -10.13 11.41 -24.00
CA HIS A 279 -10.57 10.24 -24.76
C HIS A 279 -12.01 9.83 -24.41
N SER A 280 -12.53 8.81 -25.10
CA SER A 280 -13.92 8.35 -24.89
C SER A 280 -14.09 7.40 -23.70
N ILE A 281 -15.33 7.27 -23.23
CA ILE A 281 -15.74 6.30 -22.19
C ILE A 281 -15.41 4.86 -22.63
N HIS A 282 -15.67 4.52 -23.89
CA HIS A 282 -15.34 3.20 -24.44
C HIS A 282 -13.85 2.90 -24.35
N HIS A 283 -13.00 3.92 -24.61
CA HIS A 283 -11.55 3.78 -24.49
C HIS A 283 -11.13 3.54 -23.03
N GLU A 284 -11.72 4.25 -22.07
CA GLU A 284 -11.43 4.05 -20.65
C GLU A 284 -11.79 2.63 -20.19
N ILE A 285 -12.98 2.12 -20.52
CA ILE A 285 -13.39 0.74 -20.19
C ILE A 285 -12.38 -0.28 -20.72
N HIS A 286 -11.89 -0.05 -21.94
CA HIS A 286 -10.90 -0.92 -22.57
C HIS A 286 -9.53 -0.86 -21.86
N GLN A 287 -9.07 0.34 -21.51
CA GLN A 287 -7.80 0.53 -20.79
C GLN A 287 -7.83 -0.14 -19.42
N GLU A 288 -8.93 0.01 -18.66
CA GLU A 288 -9.07 -0.61 -17.34
C GLU A 288 -9.06 -2.16 -17.43
N LYS A 289 -9.69 -2.75 -18.46
CA LYS A 289 -9.59 -4.20 -18.71
C LYS A 289 -8.16 -4.64 -19.03
N LEU A 290 -7.46 -3.87 -19.86
CA LEU A 290 -6.09 -4.17 -20.27
C LEU A 290 -5.15 -4.10 -19.06
N LYS A 291 -5.26 -3.05 -18.24
CA LYS A 291 -4.51 -2.88 -17.00
C LYS A 291 -4.70 -4.06 -16.06
N TYR A 292 -5.94 -4.45 -15.78
CA TYR A 292 -6.24 -5.60 -14.92
C TYR A 292 -5.67 -6.91 -15.49
N ALA A 293 -5.73 -7.11 -16.82
CA ALA A 293 -5.11 -8.27 -17.45
C ALA A 293 -3.58 -8.30 -17.26
N CYS A 294 -2.90 -7.16 -17.42
CA CYS A 294 -1.47 -7.04 -17.15
C CYS A 294 -1.13 -7.39 -15.69
N GLU A 295 -1.91 -6.88 -14.73
CA GLU A 295 -1.71 -7.17 -13.31
C GLU A 295 -1.85 -8.67 -12.98
N LEU A 296 -2.81 -9.37 -13.59
CA LEU A 296 -2.98 -10.82 -13.43
C LEU A 296 -1.89 -11.63 -14.16
N LEU A 297 -1.29 -11.09 -15.23
CA LEU A 297 -0.23 -11.76 -15.95
C LEU A 297 1.08 -11.81 -15.18
N CYS A 298 1.29 -10.88 -14.24
CA CYS A 298 2.44 -10.89 -13.32
C CYS A 298 2.48 -12.15 -12.44
N ASP A 299 1.32 -12.76 -12.13
CA ASP A 299 1.25 -14.03 -11.41
C ASP A 299 1.32 -15.21 -12.40
N ILE A 300 2.46 -15.92 -12.38
CA ILE A 300 2.70 -17.08 -13.24
C ILE A 300 1.75 -18.25 -12.98
N ASN A 301 1.14 -18.32 -11.79
CA ASN A 301 0.28 -19.42 -11.39
C ASN A 301 -1.13 -19.29 -12.00
N ILE A 302 -1.50 -18.10 -12.48
CA ILE A 302 -2.81 -17.88 -13.11
C ILE A 302 -2.75 -18.35 -14.57
N PRO A 303 -3.59 -19.30 -15.02
CA PRO A 303 -3.64 -19.69 -16.43
C PRO A 303 -4.02 -18.50 -17.33
N ILE A 304 -3.41 -18.36 -18.51
CA ILE A 304 -3.68 -17.24 -19.43
C ILE A 304 -5.16 -17.22 -19.86
N GLN A 305 -5.79 -18.39 -20.00
CA GLN A 305 -7.23 -18.50 -20.22
C GLN A 305 -8.03 -17.83 -19.10
N SER A 306 -7.71 -18.13 -17.84
CA SER A 306 -8.36 -17.52 -16.68
C SER A 306 -8.12 -16.02 -16.58
N VAL A 307 -6.98 -15.50 -17.06
CA VAL A 307 -6.76 -14.05 -17.18
C VAL A 307 -7.77 -13.43 -18.13
N ALA A 308 -7.97 -14.02 -19.31
CA ALA A 308 -8.93 -13.50 -20.29
C ALA A 308 -10.35 -13.46 -19.72
N ASP A 309 -10.76 -14.56 -19.06
CA ASP A 309 -12.08 -14.69 -18.45
C ASP A 309 -12.28 -13.67 -17.31
N ARG A 310 -11.28 -13.53 -16.43
CA ARG A 310 -11.34 -12.61 -15.27
C ARG A 310 -11.28 -11.14 -15.66
N SER A 311 -10.60 -10.79 -16.76
CA SER A 311 -10.53 -9.42 -17.28
C SER A 311 -11.72 -9.03 -18.15
N GLY A 312 -12.70 -9.92 -18.34
CA GLY A 312 -13.93 -9.63 -19.08
C GLY A 312 -13.71 -9.51 -20.58
N TYR A 313 -12.74 -10.26 -21.13
CA TYR A 313 -12.59 -10.44 -22.57
C TYR A 313 -13.51 -11.57 -23.06
N PRO A 314 -14.15 -11.41 -24.23
CA PRO A 314 -15.09 -12.41 -24.76
C PRO A 314 -14.40 -13.71 -25.20
N SER A 315 -13.10 -13.66 -25.51
CA SER A 315 -12.30 -14.85 -25.83
C SER A 315 -10.82 -14.59 -25.62
N LEU A 316 -10.06 -15.68 -25.45
CA LEU A 316 -8.60 -15.64 -25.38
C LEU A 316 -8.01 -15.04 -26.67
N GLN A 317 -8.51 -15.41 -27.84
CA GLN A 317 -8.04 -14.89 -29.12
C GLN A 317 -8.22 -13.38 -29.21
N TYR A 318 -9.35 -12.87 -28.72
CA TYR A 318 -9.60 -11.43 -28.67
C TYR A 318 -8.60 -10.73 -27.75
N MET A 319 -8.36 -11.25 -26.53
CA MET A 319 -7.34 -10.71 -25.64
C MET A 319 -5.95 -10.68 -26.30
N TYR A 320 -5.55 -11.74 -27.00
CA TYR A 320 -4.28 -11.77 -27.75
C TYR A 320 -4.20 -10.68 -28.82
N SER A 321 -5.28 -10.45 -29.56
CA SER A 321 -5.33 -9.40 -30.58
C SER A 321 -5.20 -7.99 -29.97
N VAL A 322 -5.84 -7.76 -28.82
CA VAL A 322 -5.77 -6.49 -28.08
C VAL A 322 -4.34 -6.25 -27.57
N PHE A 323 -3.72 -7.24 -26.92
CA PHE A 323 -2.35 -7.13 -26.41
C PHE A 323 -1.34 -6.84 -27.54
N LYS A 324 -1.45 -7.55 -28.67
CA LYS A 324 -0.58 -7.28 -29.82
C LYS A 324 -0.77 -5.88 -30.40
N LYS A 325 -2.01 -5.38 -30.44
CA LYS A 325 -2.33 -4.06 -30.99
C LYS A 325 -1.84 -2.94 -30.07
N ASP A 326 -2.07 -3.06 -28.77
CA ASP A 326 -1.91 -1.95 -27.84
C ASP A 326 -0.53 -1.95 -27.15
N LEU A 327 0.05 -3.12 -26.91
CA LEU A 327 1.35 -3.28 -26.22
C LEU A 327 2.46 -3.81 -27.13
N GLY A 328 2.14 -4.32 -28.31
CA GLY A 328 3.11 -4.91 -29.25
C GLY A 328 3.57 -6.33 -28.91
N TYR A 329 3.12 -6.89 -27.78
CA TYR A 329 3.47 -8.24 -27.32
C TYR A 329 2.22 -9.08 -27.13
N THR A 330 2.34 -10.41 -27.16
CA THR A 330 1.29 -11.33 -26.72
C THR A 330 1.22 -11.41 -25.19
N PRO A 331 0.08 -11.81 -24.59
CA PRO A 331 0.00 -12.03 -23.14
C PRO A 331 1.07 -12.97 -22.59
N LYS A 332 1.46 -14.00 -23.35
CA LYS A 332 2.52 -14.94 -22.97
C LYS A 332 3.90 -14.29 -22.96
N GLU A 333 4.22 -13.49 -23.97
CA GLU A 333 5.50 -12.74 -24.02
C GLU A 333 5.57 -11.69 -22.91
N PHE A 334 4.46 -10.99 -22.66
CA PHE A 334 4.34 -10.03 -21.56
C PHE A 334 4.64 -10.70 -20.21
N ARG A 335 4.03 -11.86 -19.93
CA ARG A 335 4.29 -12.62 -18.70
C ARG A 335 5.76 -12.97 -18.53
N VAL A 336 6.40 -13.53 -19.56
CA VAL A 336 7.82 -13.92 -19.48
C VAL A 336 8.71 -12.72 -19.19
N LYS A 337 8.39 -11.56 -19.77
CA LYS A 337 9.16 -10.33 -19.58
C LYS A 337 9.04 -9.78 -18.15
N GLU A 338 7.82 -9.73 -17.62
CA GLU A 338 7.57 -9.18 -16.28
C GLU A 338 7.93 -10.15 -15.14
N SER A 339 7.88 -11.47 -15.36
CA SER A 339 8.32 -12.45 -14.36
C SER A 339 9.84 -12.58 -14.22
N CYS A 340 10.62 -11.94 -15.10
CA CYS A 340 12.09 -11.91 -15.06
C CYS A 340 12.66 -10.66 -14.34
N CYS A 341 11.80 -9.74 -13.92
CA CYS A 341 12.11 -8.54 -13.13
C CYS A 341 11.62 -8.74 -11.70
#